data_AF-A0A351CC54-F1
#
_entry.id   AF-A0A351CC54-F1
#
_cell.length_a   1.000
_cell.length_b   1.000
_cell.length_c   1.000
_cell.angle_alpha   90.00
_cell.angle_beta   90.00
_cell.angle_gamma   90.00
#
_symmetry.space_group_name_H-M   'P 1'
#
loop_
_entity.id
_entity.type
_entity.pdbx_description
1 polymer ?
#
loop_
_entity_poly.entity_id
_entity_poly.type
_entity_poly.pdbx_seq_one_letter_code
_entity_poly.pdbx_strand_id
1 'polypeptide(L)'
;KQLDAVADECRKIILTAFSKAEMGMLLKKLGKELDEDLTKDLQSFLEKFSQGYPWLLKIICFHVMVARQSGIPQSDIPGILLGIEELFKQEVQYLSDTERATLHQIAKSIPGRLSALLEIFDPKAVQKLIHQGLIHRFDNIVDISWSIFRNYLNTGDLPFHDHYLLDTAVGQVVHGLKILNAAEGILDVSEFKTQTSLSELAFYDLAKDMDLLGLVRFAQGKILLRLNMPDANQKMEALLRHHLRNRLPKNRLVSEILKVLKDNHRLKMVDISRRLESLSPFIKMTRLAWLKHARILAEWLDASDLALLNKKDKTLIYFDPATDIRERDLFLPTRRGGKTPRIQYAPVEIIAIRLVHALQEDGRVNWTGFHKNTIFRVLATLEDLGFILRKAPLIKVLPRAKAFVENPNNRPFLFAEGALQLASFSVFVKILKSKQTKGGTLLELGRELQEKLGENWKESTSETIAKIMLDWARHTNLAPGVFAKIRKGPIKGWKKKEDSQLSLF
;
A
#
# COMPACT_ATOMS: atom_id res chain seq x y z
N LYS A 1 -24.82 26.34 18.37
CA LYS A 1 -25.49 27.62 18.72
C LYS A 1 -25.27 28.03 20.18
N GLN A 2 -25.69 27.27 21.21
CA GLN A 2 -25.36 27.63 22.62
C GLN A 2 -23.91 27.29 23.03
N LEU A 3 -23.31 26.23 22.47
CA LEU A 3 -21.91 25.87 22.70
C LEU A 3 -20.90 26.87 22.10
N ASP A 4 -21.25 27.52 20.99
CA ASP A 4 -20.39 28.50 20.32
C ASP A 4 -20.26 29.78 21.17
N ALA A 5 -21.36 30.22 21.81
CA ALA A 5 -21.37 31.40 22.67
C ALA A 5 -20.52 31.23 23.94
N VAL A 6 -20.53 30.04 24.57
CA VAL A 6 -19.67 29.75 25.74
C VAL A 6 -18.22 29.55 25.32
N ALA A 7 -17.97 28.95 24.14
CA ALA A 7 -16.62 28.75 23.64
C ALA A 7 -15.88 30.06 23.30
N ASP A 8 -16.60 31.13 22.98
CA ASP A 8 -16.01 32.45 22.67
C ASP A 8 -15.64 33.25 23.93
N GLU A 9 -16.29 32.99 25.07
CA GLU A 9 -15.96 33.61 26.36
C GLU A 9 -14.94 32.79 27.20
N CYS A 10 -14.62 31.56 26.77
CA CYS A 10 -13.70 30.68 27.48
C CYS A 10 -12.26 30.77 26.98
N ARG A 11 -11.29 30.75 27.90
CA ARG A 11 -9.87 30.55 27.57
C ARG A 11 -9.66 29.11 27.09
N LYS A 12 -9.46 28.92 25.78
CA LYS A 12 -9.11 27.63 25.19
C LYS A 12 -7.64 27.31 25.49
N ILE A 13 -7.41 26.36 26.40
CA ILE A 13 -6.08 25.81 26.67
C ILE A 13 -5.96 24.49 25.90
N ILE A 14 -5.08 24.45 24.90
CA ILE A 14 -4.81 23.22 24.14
C ILE A 14 -3.76 22.43 24.91
N LEU A 15 -4.16 21.28 25.46
CA LEU A 15 -3.23 20.33 26.06
C LEU A 15 -2.54 19.53 24.95
N THR A 16 -1.21 19.53 24.94
CA THR A 16 -0.40 18.71 24.04
C THR A 16 -0.01 17.39 24.70
N ALA A 17 0.50 16.44 23.92
CA ALA A 17 1.17 15.26 24.47
C ALA A 17 2.34 15.67 25.39
N PHE A 18 2.67 14.81 26.36
CA PHE A 18 3.82 15.02 27.23
C PHE A 18 5.12 15.08 26.43
N SER A 19 5.93 16.06 26.78
CA SER A 19 7.32 16.15 26.37
C SER A 19 8.15 15.04 27.03
N LYS A 20 9.34 14.79 26.48
CA LYS A 20 10.32 13.89 27.10
C LYS A 20 10.65 14.25 28.56
N ALA A 21 10.66 15.55 28.89
CA ALA A 21 10.93 15.98 30.26
C ALA A 21 9.80 15.57 31.21
N GLU A 22 8.54 15.76 30.78
CA GLU A 22 7.36 15.37 31.57
C GLU A 22 7.25 13.86 31.73
N MET A 23 7.45 13.10 30.64
CA MET A 23 7.51 11.63 30.70
C MET A 23 8.63 11.15 31.64
N GLY A 24 9.83 11.72 31.51
CA GLY A 24 10.97 11.39 32.35
C GLY A 24 10.75 11.71 33.84
N MET A 25 10.01 12.78 34.17
CA MET A 25 9.61 13.07 35.55
C MET A 25 8.66 12.00 36.10
N LEU A 26 7.70 11.53 35.31
CA LEU A 26 6.78 10.48 35.72
C LEU A 26 7.50 9.14 35.93
N LEU A 27 8.42 8.79 35.02
CA LEU A 27 9.22 7.56 35.10
C LEU A 27 10.20 7.58 36.28
N LYS A 28 10.78 8.74 36.62
CA LYS A 28 11.54 8.90 37.86
C LYS A 28 10.68 8.70 39.10
N LYS A 29 9.42 9.15 39.08
CA LYS A 29 8.50 8.92 40.18
C LYS A 29 8.18 7.43 40.32
N LEU A 30 7.96 6.73 39.20
CA LEU A 30 7.80 5.27 39.20
C LEU A 30 9.01 4.57 39.84
N GLY A 31 10.24 4.91 39.46
CA GLY A 31 11.44 4.31 40.07
C GLY A 31 11.49 4.51 41.60
N LYS A 32 11.13 5.70 42.08
CA LYS A 32 11.01 5.97 43.52
C LYS A 32 9.93 5.12 44.21
N GLU A 33 8.80 4.88 43.55
CA GLU A 33 7.72 4.04 44.09
C GLU A 33 8.10 2.54 44.10
N LEU A 34 9.03 2.12 43.25
CA LEU A 34 9.56 0.75 43.20
C LEU A 34 10.77 0.53 44.11
N ASP A 35 11.34 1.60 44.68
CA ASP A 35 12.63 1.60 45.37
C ASP A 35 13.81 1.06 44.51
N GLU A 36 13.74 1.30 43.19
CA GLU A 36 14.77 0.92 42.24
C GLU A 36 14.82 1.85 41.02
N ASP A 37 16.00 2.01 40.42
CA ASP A 37 16.13 2.73 39.16
C ASP A 37 15.60 1.89 37.99
N LEU A 38 14.87 2.55 37.08
CA LEU A 38 14.46 1.93 35.82
C LEU A 38 15.68 1.80 34.90
N THR A 39 15.87 0.61 34.34
CA THR A 39 16.87 0.38 33.30
C THR A 39 16.62 1.29 32.10
N LYS A 40 17.70 1.70 31.41
CA LYS A 40 17.59 2.59 30.25
C LYS A 40 16.71 2.00 29.14
N ASP A 41 16.72 0.68 28.98
CA ASP A 41 15.94 -0.01 27.96
C ASP A 41 14.44 0.01 28.30
N LEU A 42 14.07 -0.30 29.55
CA LEU A 42 12.69 -0.19 30.00
C LEU A 42 12.19 1.26 29.92
N GLN A 43 13.00 2.23 30.35
CA GLN A 43 12.64 3.65 30.26
C GLN A 43 12.39 4.06 28.79
N SER A 44 13.29 3.70 27.88
CA SER A 44 13.16 3.95 26.45
C SER A 44 11.91 3.28 25.86
N PHE A 45 11.61 2.05 26.27
CA PHE A 45 10.40 1.33 25.87
C PHE A 45 9.14 2.08 26.32
N LEU A 46 9.03 2.45 27.60
CA LEU A 46 7.85 3.14 28.14
C LEU A 46 7.65 4.53 27.51
N GLU A 47 8.72 5.30 27.29
CA GLU A 47 8.68 6.59 26.60
C GLU A 47 8.13 6.46 25.18
N LYS A 48 8.62 5.48 24.41
CA LYS A 48 8.15 5.25 23.03
C LYS A 48 6.74 4.69 22.99
N PHE A 49 6.45 3.68 23.81
CA PHE A 49 5.21 2.93 23.78
C PHE A 49 4.03 3.78 24.26
N SER A 50 4.25 4.70 25.20
CA SER A 50 3.23 5.66 25.64
C SER A 50 2.91 6.76 24.62
N GLN A 51 3.78 7.00 23.63
CA GLN A 51 3.63 8.04 22.60
C GLN A 51 3.34 9.45 23.17
N GLY A 52 3.80 9.74 24.38
CA GLY A 52 3.52 11.02 25.05
C GLY A 52 2.09 11.14 25.61
N TYR A 53 1.27 10.09 25.56
CA TYR A 53 -0.05 10.10 26.20
C TYR A 53 0.09 9.88 27.72
N PRO A 54 -0.28 10.87 28.56
CA PRO A 54 -0.10 10.78 30.01
C PRO A 54 -0.82 9.60 30.65
N TRP A 55 -2.06 9.38 30.21
CA TRP A 55 -2.91 8.30 30.70
C TRP A 55 -2.29 6.94 30.34
N LEU A 56 -1.73 6.81 29.13
CA LEU A 56 -1.16 5.56 28.67
C LEU A 56 0.10 5.25 29.46
N LEU A 57 0.96 6.25 29.62
CA LEU A 57 2.14 6.15 30.46
C LEU A 57 1.78 5.70 31.88
N LYS A 58 0.71 6.25 32.46
CA LYS A 58 0.23 5.84 33.79
C LYS A 58 -0.18 4.37 33.84
N ILE A 59 -0.96 3.89 32.86
CA ILE A 59 -1.42 2.49 32.82
C ILE A 59 -0.22 1.54 32.68
N ILE A 60 0.69 1.79 31.74
CA ILE A 60 1.87 0.93 31.58
C ILE A 60 2.77 0.99 32.82
N CYS A 61 2.92 2.15 33.48
CA CYS A 61 3.63 2.26 34.75
C CYS A 61 2.99 1.42 35.85
N PHE A 62 1.65 1.41 35.95
CA PHE A 62 0.94 0.55 36.90
C PHE A 62 1.25 -0.93 36.66
N HIS A 63 1.22 -1.38 35.40
CA HIS A 63 1.57 -2.76 35.07
C HIS A 63 3.05 -3.08 35.32
N VAL A 64 3.97 -2.12 35.14
CA VAL A 64 5.36 -2.26 35.56
C VAL A 64 5.43 -2.48 37.07
N MET A 65 4.68 -1.72 37.88
CA MET A 65 4.63 -1.89 39.33
C MET A 65 4.14 -3.28 39.73
N VAL A 66 3.00 -3.71 39.18
CA VAL A 66 2.43 -5.04 39.47
C VAL A 66 3.41 -6.14 39.08
N ALA A 67 4.05 -6.04 37.92
CA ALA A 67 5.03 -7.02 37.45
C ALA A 67 6.26 -7.09 38.39
N ARG A 68 6.81 -5.94 38.79
CA ARG A 68 7.96 -5.88 39.70
C ARG A 68 7.62 -6.42 41.09
N GLN A 69 6.47 -6.06 41.64
CA GLN A 69 5.98 -6.60 42.92
C GLN A 69 5.76 -8.11 42.87
N SER A 70 5.46 -8.65 41.69
CA SER A 70 5.32 -10.10 41.45
C SER A 70 6.66 -10.81 41.19
N GLY A 71 7.80 -10.10 41.28
CA GLY A 71 9.15 -10.67 41.12
C GLY A 71 9.65 -10.75 39.68
N ILE A 72 8.92 -10.23 38.68
CA ILE A 72 9.32 -10.30 37.27
C ILE A 72 10.46 -9.31 37.00
N PRO A 73 11.61 -9.73 36.44
CA PRO A 73 12.74 -8.84 36.17
C PRO A 73 12.40 -7.78 35.10
N GLN A 74 13.01 -6.58 35.20
CA GLN A 74 12.72 -5.47 34.29
C GLN A 74 12.94 -5.80 32.80
N SER A 75 13.83 -6.75 32.46
CA SER A 75 14.08 -7.22 31.08
C SER A 75 12.86 -7.88 30.43
N ASP A 76 12.01 -8.51 31.25
CA ASP A 76 10.91 -9.35 30.78
C ASP A 76 9.59 -8.56 30.73
N ILE A 77 9.53 -7.41 31.39
CA ILE A 77 8.35 -6.54 31.46
C ILE A 77 7.87 -6.07 30.09
N PRO A 78 8.73 -5.62 29.15
CA PRO A 78 8.23 -5.18 27.85
C PRO A 78 7.43 -6.27 27.14
N GLY A 79 7.81 -7.55 27.29
CA GLY A 79 7.07 -8.70 26.75
C GLY A 79 5.65 -8.83 27.30
N ILE A 80 5.45 -8.51 28.59
CA ILE A 80 4.13 -8.48 29.23
C ILE A 80 3.30 -7.32 28.71
N LEU A 81 3.94 -6.18 28.42
CA LEU A 81 3.27 -4.97 27.96
C LEU A 81 2.92 -4.99 26.46
N LEU A 82 3.38 -5.99 25.69
CA LEU A 82 3.13 -6.12 24.24
C LEU A 82 1.65 -6.40 23.87
N GLY A 83 0.73 -6.48 24.83
CA GLY A 83 -0.71 -6.67 24.62
C GLY A 83 -1.54 -5.61 25.31
N ILE A 84 -1.38 -4.34 24.91
CA ILE A 84 -2.06 -3.19 25.54
C ILE A 84 -3.58 -3.34 25.61
N GLU A 85 -4.22 -3.84 24.54
CA GLU A 85 -5.66 -4.15 24.52
C GLU A 85 -6.02 -5.17 25.61
N GLU A 86 -5.14 -6.12 25.88
CA GLU A 86 -5.36 -7.14 26.89
C GLU A 86 -5.19 -6.56 28.30
N LEU A 87 -4.28 -5.61 28.49
CA LEU A 87 -4.17 -4.82 29.72
C LEU A 87 -5.49 -4.08 30.01
N PHE A 88 -6.06 -3.44 28.98
CA PHE A 88 -7.38 -2.79 29.08
C PHE A 88 -8.52 -3.77 29.36
N LYS A 89 -8.54 -4.92 28.67
CA LYS A 89 -9.55 -5.96 28.93
C LYS A 89 -9.44 -6.46 30.36
N GLN A 90 -8.23 -6.66 30.87
CA GLN A 90 -8.01 -7.07 32.25
C GLN A 90 -8.56 -6.02 33.23
N GLU A 91 -8.30 -4.72 33.02
CA GLU A 91 -8.88 -3.66 33.87
C GLU A 91 -10.42 -3.71 33.91
N VAL A 92 -11.08 -4.00 32.78
CA VAL A 92 -12.54 -4.15 32.72
C VAL A 92 -13.00 -5.51 33.27
N GLN A 93 -12.18 -6.56 33.19
CA GLN A 93 -12.54 -7.92 33.56
C GLN A 93 -12.74 -8.08 35.08
N TYR A 94 -12.04 -7.29 35.89
CA TYR A 94 -12.20 -7.27 37.35
C TYR A 94 -13.49 -6.58 37.82
N LEU A 95 -14.25 -5.95 36.91
CA LEU A 95 -15.55 -5.37 37.20
C LEU A 95 -16.64 -6.43 37.20
N SER A 96 -17.52 -6.36 38.20
CA SER A 96 -18.80 -7.09 38.23
C SER A 96 -19.68 -6.73 37.03
N ASP A 97 -20.62 -7.60 36.68
CA ASP A 97 -21.54 -7.37 35.56
C ASP A 97 -22.31 -6.06 35.71
N THR A 98 -22.70 -5.71 36.94
CA THR A 98 -23.37 -4.44 37.27
C THR A 98 -22.48 -3.22 37.06
N GLU A 99 -21.21 -3.29 37.48
CA GLU A 99 -20.23 -2.20 37.28
C GLU A 99 -19.92 -2.02 35.79
N ARG A 100 -19.77 -3.13 35.06
CA ARG A 100 -19.47 -3.14 33.63
C ARG A 100 -20.63 -2.59 32.79
N ALA A 101 -21.87 -2.99 33.11
CA ALA A 101 -23.07 -2.46 32.45
C ALA A 101 -23.23 -0.97 32.72
N THR A 102 -23.04 -0.53 33.97
CA THR A 102 -23.07 0.89 34.36
C THR A 102 -22.02 1.69 33.60
N LEU A 103 -20.78 1.20 33.53
CA LEU A 103 -19.69 1.86 32.81
C LEU A 103 -19.98 2.01 31.31
N HIS A 104 -20.54 0.99 30.66
CA HIS A 104 -20.94 1.05 29.24
C HIS A 104 -22.13 1.99 29.00
N GLN A 105 -23.10 2.04 29.92
CA GLN A 105 -24.23 2.96 29.81
C GLN A 105 -23.76 4.42 29.93
N ILE A 106 -22.85 4.72 30.88
CA ILE A 106 -22.21 6.04 30.99
C ILE A 106 -21.49 6.37 29.67
N ALA A 107 -20.69 5.42 29.12
CA ALA A 107 -19.96 5.63 27.86
C ALA A 107 -20.89 5.96 26.67
N LYS A 108 -22.01 5.24 26.54
CA LYS A 108 -22.98 5.40 25.44
C LYS A 108 -23.84 6.65 25.55
N SER A 109 -24.10 7.11 26.75
CA SER A 109 -24.91 8.32 26.99
C SER A 109 -24.22 9.63 26.61
N ILE A 110 -22.92 9.57 26.26
CA ILE A 110 -22.06 10.75 26.07
C ILE A 110 -21.39 10.74 24.68
N PRO A 111 -22.17 11.02 23.62
CA PRO A 111 -21.71 11.93 22.58
C PRO A 111 -22.65 13.16 22.49
N GLY A 112 -22.15 14.34 22.85
CA GLY A 112 -22.88 15.62 22.66
C GLY A 112 -23.63 16.19 23.88
N ARG A 113 -23.59 15.53 25.05
CA ARG A 113 -23.97 16.10 26.35
C ARG A 113 -22.85 15.84 27.35
N LEU A 114 -22.42 16.85 28.11
CA LEU A 114 -21.25 16.78 29.00
C LEU A 114 -21.45 15.91 30.26
N SER A 115 -22.52 15.11 30.33
CA SER A 115 -22.97 14.57 31.60
C SER A 115 -24.10 13.55 31.53
N ALA A 116 -23.94 12.42 32.24
CA ALA A 116 -25.04 11.51 32.56
C ALA A 116 -25.54 11.76 34.00
N LEU A 117 -26.86 11.79 34.20
CA LEU A 117 -27.46 12.03 35.52
C LEU A 117 -27.25 10.82 36.44
N LEU A 118 -26.71 11.07 37.63
CA LEU A 118 -26.45 10.06 38.67
C LEU A 118 -27.67 9.20 39.04
N GLU A 119 -28.88 9.77 38.95
CA GLU A 119 -30.14 9.12 39.33
C GLU A 119 -30.51 7.90 38.46
N ILE A 120 -29.86 7.75 37.29
CA ILE A 120 -30.16 6.67 36.33
C ILE A 120 -29.36 5.40 36.67
N PHE A 121 -28.29 5.51 37.46
CA PHE A 121 -27.32 4.43 37.68
C PHE A 121 -27.39 3.87 39.10
N ASP A 122 -26.98 2.60 39.27
CA ASP A 122 -26.84 1.99 40.60
C ASP A 122 -25.80 2.76 41.43
N PRO A 123 -26.19 3.36 42.58
CA PRO A 123 -25.28 4.15 43.41
C PRO A 123 -24.06 3.37 43.91
N LYS A 124 -24.22 2.06 44.17
CA LYS A 124 -23.11 1.21 44.65
C LYS A 124 -22.08 0.97 43.56
N ALA A 125 -22.53 0.67 42.34
CA ALA A 125 -21.66 0.55 41.18
C ALA A 125 -20.91 1.86 40.89
N VAL A 126 -21.62 3.00 40.90
CA VAL A 126 -21.01 4.32 40.68
C VAL A 126 -19.94 4.63 41.72
N GLN A 127 -20.22 4.41 43.00
CA GLN A 127 -19.26 4.67 44.08
C GLN A 127 -17.98 3.84 43.91
N LYS A 128 -18.10 2.55 43.56
CA LYS A 128 -16.94 1.69 43.32
C LYS A 128 -16.14 2.10 42.09
N LEU A 129 -16.81 2.47 40.98
CA LEU A 129 -16.14 2.96 39.78
C LEU A 129 -15.38 4.29 40.03
N ILE A 130 -15.90 5.16 40.92
CA ILE A 130 -15.20 6.36 41.39
C ILE A 130 -13.96 5.97 42.21
N HIS A 131 -14.09 5.04 43.15
CA HIS A 131 -12.96 4.56 43.95
C HIS A 131 -11.84 3.94 43.11
N GLN A 132 -12.20 3.24 42.03
CA GLN A 132 -11.26 2.68 41.05
C GLN A 132 -10.71 3.74 40.07
N GLY A 133 -11.22 4.97 40.11
CA GLY A 133 -10.78 6.08 39.25
C GLY A 133 -11.21 5.97 37.79
N LEU A 134 -12.16 5.08 37.46
CA LEU A 134 -12.67 4.87 36.10
C LEU A 134 -13.69 5.94 35.66
N ILE A 135 -14.37 6.55 36.64
CA ILE A 135 -15.29 7.66 36.42
C ILE A 135 -15.00 8.81 37.39
N HIS A 136 -15.31 10.03 36.96
CA HIS A 136 -15.29 11.24 37.78
C HIS A 136 -16.71 11.72 38.04
N ARG A 137 -16.96 12.14 39.28
CA ARG A 137 -18.22 12.77 39.69
C ARG A 137 -18.04 14.27 39.78
N PHE A 138 -18.91 15.00 39.09
CA PHE A 138 -19.04 16.45 39.17
C PHE A 138 -20.47 16.76 39.64
N ASP A 139 -20.66 16.99 40.93
CA ASP A 139 -22.00 17.25 41.50
C ASP A 139 -23.01 16.09 41.20
N ASN A 140 -24.07 16.36 40.42
CA ASN A 140 -25.06 15.36 39.96
C ASN A 140 -24.73 14.69 38.62
N ILE A 141 -23.52 14.92 38.12
CA ILE A 141 -23.02 14.43 36.84
C ILE A 141 -21.93 13.40 37.07
N VAL A 142 -21.94 12.34 36.27
CA VAL A 142 -20.80 11.43 36.12
C VAL A 142 -20.26 11.47 34.70
N ASP A 143 -18.94 11.37 34.58
CA ASP A 143 -18.24 11.22 33.31
C ASP A 143 -17.11 10.20 33.41
N ILE A 144 -16.74 9.59 32.27
CA ILE A 144 -15.61 8.66 32.20
C ILE A 144 -14.31 9.46 32.26
N SER A 145 -13.42 9.07 33.18
CA SER A 145 -12.18 9.78 33.51
C SER A 145 -11.30 10.06 32.28
N TRP A 146 -11.38 9.19 31.28
CA TRP A 146 -10.57 9.28 30.07
C TRP A 146 -11.45 9.19 28.83
N SER A 147 -11.44 10.22 28.00
CA SER A 147 -12.14 10.23 26.69
C SER A 147 -11.68 9.08 25.79
N ILE A 148 -10.43 8.65 25.93
CA ILE A 148 -9.85 7.53 25.17
C ILE A 148 -10.39 6.18 25.65
N PHE A 149 -10.50 5.98 26.96
CA PHE A 149 -11.14 4.79 27.52
C PHE A 149 -12.62 4.73 27.18
N ARG A 150 -13.30 5.89 27.16
CA ARG A 150 -14.69 6.02 26.67
C ARG A 150 -14.82 5.61 25.21
N ASN A 151 -13.92 6.09 24.35
CA ASN A 151 -13.90 5.69 22.95
C ASN A 151 -13.71 4.18 22.83
N TYR A 152 -12.75 3.61 23.55
CA TYR A 152 -12.54 2.17 23.62
C TYR A 152 -13.78 1.40 24.09
N LEU A 153 -14.48 1.85 25.12
CA LEU A 153 -15.72 1.22 25.60
C LEU A 153 -16.86 1.28 24.56
N ASN A 154 -16.87 2.30 23.70
CA ASN A 154 -17.90 2.49 22.67
C ASN A 154 -17.56 1.79 21.34
N THR A 155 -16.27 1.74 20.95
CA THR A 155 -15.84 1.27 19.63
C THR A 155 -15.05 -0.04 19.68
N GLY A 156 -14.48 -0.40 20.83
CA GLY A 156 -13.49 -1.46 20.98
C GLY A 156 -12.08 -1.08 20.51
N ASP A 157 -11.89 0.13 19.98
CA ASP A 157 -10.65 0.58 19.35
C ASP A 157 -9.90 1.59 20.22
N LEU A 158 -8.57 1.46 20.26
CA LEU A 158 -7.69 2.40 20.95
C LEU A 158 -7.15 3.49 19.99
N PRO A 159 -7.23 4.78 20.34
CA PRO A 159 -6.95 5.90 19.43
C PRO A 159 -5.46 6.15 19.13
N PHE A 160 -4.53 5.46 19.81
CA PHE A 160 -3.10 5.56 19.52
C PHE A 160 -2.64 4.64 18.37
N HIS A 161 -3.52 3.76 17.87
CA HIS A 161 -3.23 2.95 16.68
C HIS A 161 -3.04 3.79 15.42
N ASP A 162 -3.45 5.06 15.42
CA ASP A 162 -3.36 5.92 14.25
C ASP A 162 -2.16 6.88 14.30
N HIS A 163 -1.31 6.86 15.33
CA HIS A 163 -0.16 7.78 15.42
C HIS A 163 1.11 7.12 15.97
N TYR A 164 1.81 6.35 15.12
CA TYR A 164 3.01 5.62 15.53
C TYR A 164 4.17 5.75 14.52
N LEU A 165 5.40 5.59 15.01
CA LEU A 165 6.59 5.39 14.17
C LEU A 165 6.91 3.91 14.04
N LEU A 166 7.26 3.50 12.82
CA LEU A 166 7.83 2.19 12.55
C LEU A 166 9.34 2.23 12.81
N ASP A 167 9.81 1.27 13.58
CA ASP A 167 11.21 1.13 14.01
C ASP A 167 11.94 0.04 13.21
N THR A 168 11.18 -0.85 12.59
CA THR A 168 11.66 -2.09 12.00
C THR A 168 11.54 -2.04 10.49
N ALA A 169 12.59 -2.52 9.80
CA ALA A 169 12.59 -2.63 8.35
C ALA A 169 11.64 -3.75 7.88
N VAL A 170 11.05 -3.58 6.69
CA VAL A 170 10.09 -4.54 6.11
C VAL A 170 10.64 -5.97 6.10
N GLY A 171 11.92 -6.14 5.76
CA GLY A 171 12.55 -7.46 5.67
C GLY A 171 12.56 -8.23 7.00
N GLN A 172 12.70 -7.53 8.13
CA GLN A 172 12.70 -8.13 9.47
C GLN A 172 11.29 -8.59 9.85
N VAL A 173 10.26 -7.79 9.54
CA VAL A 173 8.86 -8.22 9.73
C VAL A 173 8.52 -9.42 8.84
N VAL A 174 8.91 -9.41 7.57
CA VAL A 174 8.71 -10.56 6.67
C VAL A 174 9.39 -11.82 7.21
N HIS A 175 10.59 -11.70 7.80
CA HIS A 175 11.27 -12.82 8.44
C HIS A 175 10.50 -13.32 9.67
N GLY A 176 10.05 -12.43 10.55
CA GLY A 176 9.22 -12.79 11.71
C GLY A 176 7.92 -13.48 11.30
N LEU A 177 7.25 -13.02 10.24
CA LEU A 177 6.05 -13.67 9.70
C LEU A 177 6.33 -15.09 9.19
N LYS A 178 7.49 -15.33 8.57
CA LYS A 178 7.87 -16.68 8.11
C LYS A 178 8.10 -17.63 9.29
N ILE A 179 8.74 -17.16 10.36
CA ILE A 179 8.93 -17.93 11.59
C ILE A 179 7.55 -18.32 12.16
N LEU A 180 6.64 -17.37 12.32
CA LEU A 180 5.30 -17.64 12.84
C LEU A 180 4.50 -18.57 11.93
N ASN A 181 4.59 -18.40 10.61
CA ASN A 181 3.90 -19.28 9.67
C ASN A 181 4.42 -20.71 9.73
N ALA A 182 5.73 -20.90 9.92
CA ALA A 182 6.32 -22.22 10.10
C ALA A 182 5.89 -22.91 11.41
N ALA A 183 5.49 -22.13 12.42
CA ALA A 183 4.93 -22.58 13.69
C ALA A 183 3.38 -22.60 13.69
N GLU A 184 2.75 -22.77 12.53
CA GLU A 184 1.28 -22.82 12.38
C GLU A 184 0.53 -21.58 12.93
N GLY A 185 1.23 -20.44 13.02
CA GLY A 185 0.66 -19.16 13.41
C GLY A 185 0.59 -18.91 14.91
N ILE A 186 1.09 -19.79 15.78
CA ILE A 186 1.10 -19.60 17.24
C ILE A 186 2.47 -19.97 17.80
N LEU A 187 3.10 -19.06 18.54
CA LEU A 187 4.39 -19.30 19.17
C LEU A 187 4.47 -18.64 20.56
N ASP A 188 5.29 -19.17 21.45
CA ASP A 188 5.61 -18.49 22.70
C ASP A 188 6.49 -17.25 22.44
N VAL A 189 6.33 -16.17 23.20
CA VAL A 189 7.11 -14.93 23.02
C VAL A 189 8.60 -15.17 23.26
N SER A 190 8.96 -16.01 24.23
CA SER A 190 10.37 -16.35 24.51
C SER A 190 10.97 -17.19 23.38
N GLU A 191 10.21 -18.13 22.83
CA GLU A 191 10.62 -18.94 21.68
C GLU A 191 10.71 -18.11 20.39
N PHE A 192 9.77 -17.19 20.18
CA PHE A 192 9.85 -16.27 19.06
C PHE A 192 11.10 -15.38 19.15
N LYS A 193 11.42 -14.88 20.35
CA LYS A 193 12.65 -14.11 20.60
C LYS A 193 13.89 -14.91 20.25
N THR A 194 14.00 -16.18 20.68
CA THR A 194 15.16 -17.02 20.36
C THR A 194 15.27 -17.31 18.86
N GLN A 195 14.16 -17.62 18.18
CA GLN A 195 14.16 -17.93 16.75
C GLN A 195 14.48 -16.71 15.87
N THR A 196 14.11 -15.49 16.28
CA THR A 196 14.46 -14.27 15.52
C THR A 196 15.94 -13.89 15.61
N SER A 197 16.68 -14.40 16.61
CA SER A 197 18.09 -14.06 16.86
C SER A 197 18.37 -12.54 16.96
N LEU A 198 17.38 -11.75 17.38
CA LEU A 198 17.51 -10.30 17.54
C LEU A 198 18.00 -9.92 18.93
N SER A 199 18.62 -8.74 19.04
CA SER A 199 18.85 -8.13 20.35
C SER A 199 17.51 -7.81 21.02
N GLU A 200 17.51 -7.71 22.35
CA GLU A 200 16.30 -7.45 23.12
C GLU A 200 15.52 -6.22 22.65
N LEU A 201 16.22 -5.10 22.47
CA LEU A 201 15.62 -3.87 21.95
C LEU A 201 15.04 -4.06 20.54
N ALA A 202 15.77 -4.74 19.64
CA ALA A 202 15.33 -4.96 18.27
C ALA A 202 14.13 -5.92 18.19
N PHE A 203 14.06 -6.91 19.07
CA PHE A 203 12.92 -7.80 19.20
C PHE A 203 11.65 -7.05 19.61
N TYR A 204 11.74 -6.17 20.61
CA TYR A 204 10.57 -5.40 21.04
C TYR A 204 10.13 -4.36 20.02
N ASP A 205 11.07 -3.74 19.29
CA ASP A 205 10.75 -2.88 18.14
C ASP A 205 10.01 -3.68 17.04
N LEU A 206 10.45 -4.91 16.73
CA LEU A 206 9.79 -5.83 15.79
C LEU A 206 8.38 -6.21 16.26
N ALA A 207 8.26 -6.70 17.48
CA ALA A 207 7.00 -7.16 18.07
C ALA A 207 5.94 -6.04 18.08
N LYS A 208 6.34 -4.85 18.55
CA LYS A 208 5.50 -3.65 18.56
C LYS A 208 5.03 -3.27 17.15
N ASP A 209 5.93 -3.23 16.17
CA ASP A 209 5.55 -2.89 14.79
C ASP A 209 4.61 -3.95 14.19
N MET A 210 4.82 -5.24 14.45
CA MET A 210 3.94 -6.31 13.97
C MET A 210 2.52 -6.19 14.55
N ASP A 211 2.38 -5.84 15.83
CA ASP A 211 1.09 -5.62 16.49
C ASP A 211 0.39 -4.35 15.96
N LEU A 212 1.11 -3.23 15.86
CA LEU A 212 0.57 -1.97 15.32
C LEU A 212 0.09 -2.11 13.88
N LEU A 213 0.81 -2.89 13.07
CA LEU A 213 0.42 -3.23 11.71
C LEU A 213 -0.74 -4.25 11.65
N GLY A 214 -1.21 -4.76 12.79
CA GLY A 214 -2.31 -5.72 12.87
C GLY A 214 -1.96 -7.08 12.25
N LEU A 215 -0.67 -7.43 12.23
CA LEU A 215 -0.19 -8.69 11.67
C LEU A 215 -0.26 -9.81 12.70
N VAL A 216 -0.09 -9.46 13.98
CA VAL A 216 -0.10 -10.39 15.11
C VAL A 216 -1.00 -9.89 16.23
N ARG A 217 -1.23 -10.73 17.23
CA ARG A 217 -1.79 -10.38 18.52
C ARG A 217 -0.95 -11.03 19.60
N PHE A 218 -0.62 -10.28 20.65
CA PHE A 218 -0.03 -10.84 21.85
C PHE A 218 -1.13 -11.20 22.85
N ALA A 219 -1.11 -12.43 23.36
CA ALA A 219 -2.04 -12.89 24.39
C ALA A 219 -1.38 -13.97 25.26
N GLN A 220 -1.43 -13.80 26.58
CA GLN A 220 -0.99 -14.82 27.56
C GLN A 220 0.44 -15.34 27.32
N GLY A 221 1.38 -14.44 27.01
CA GLY A 221 2.78 -14.81 26.71
C GLY A 221 3.00 -15.46 25.34
N LYS A 222 1.94 -15.57 24.51
CA LYS A 222 2.01 -16.10 23.15
C LYS A 222 1.81 -15.00 22.11
N ILE A 223 2.39 -15.22 20.94
CA ILE A 223 2.19 -14.43 19.73
C ILE A 223 1.34 -15.24 18.75
N LEU A 224 0.24 -14.63 18.30
CA LEU A 224 -0.71 -15.24 17.38
C LEU A 224 -0.74 -14.46 16.07
N LEU A 225 -0.61 -15.15 14.95
CA LEU A 225 -0.70 -14.58 13.61
C LEU A 225 -2.17 -14.25 13.28
N ARG A 226 -2.46 -13.01 12.87
CA ARG A 226 -3.82 -12.58 12.49
C ARG A 226 -4.15 -12.83 11.02
N LEU A 227 -3.13 -13.04 10.19
CA LEU A 227 -3.27 -13.27 8.76
C LEU A 227 -3.25 -14.77 8.47
N ASN A 228 -4.23 -15.27 7.71
CA ASN A 228 -4.17 -16.63 7.19
C ASN A 228 -3.13 -16.67 6.05
N MET A 229 -1.91 -17.06 6.39
CA MET A 229 -0.77 -16.98 5.48
C MET A 229 -0.64 -18.26 4.65
N PRO A 230 -0.54 -18.16 3.31
CA PRO A 230 -0.30 -19.31 2.46
C PRO A 230 1.18 -19.73 2.48
N ASP A 231 1.45 -21.04 2.35
CA ASP A 231 2.82 -21.60 2.37
C ASP A 231 3.74 -21.06 1.26
N ALA A 232 3.16 -20.57 0.16
CA ALA A 232 3.93 -20.02 -0.95
C ALA A 232 4.40 -18.58 -0.67
N ASN A 233 5.72 -18.39 -0.55
CA ASN A 233 6.38 -17.09 -0.34
C ASN A 233 5.82 -15.93 -1.20
N GLN A 234 5.56 -16.18 -2.49
CA GLN A 234 5.05 -15.15 -3.41
C GLN A 234 3.62 -14.70 -3.08
N LYS A 235 2.79 -15.62 -2.58
CA LYS A 235 1.42 -15.33 -2.14
C LYS A 235 1.44 -14.58 -0.79
N MET A 236 2.37 -14.92 0.09
CA MET A 236 2.58 -14.22 1.37
C MET A 236 2.87 -12.73 1.16
N GLU A 237 3.78 -12.38 0.26
CA GLU A 237 4.10 -10.97 -0.04
C GLU A 237 2.92 -10.20 -0.63
N ALA A 238 2.10 -10.85 -1.47
CA ALA A 238 0.91 -10.22 -2.05
C ALA A 238 -0.15 -9.95 -0.96
N LEU A 239 -0.37 -10.91 -0.07
CA LEU A 239 -1.30 -10.79 1.06
C LEU A 239 -0.85 -9.67 2.01
N LEU A 240 0.42 -9.68 2.42
CA LEU A 240 0.99 -8.65 3.27
C LEU A 240 0.86 -7.26 2.63
N ARG A 241 1.21 -7.12 1.35
CA ARG A 241 1.06 -5.86 0.61
C ARG A 241 -0.37 -5.36 0.61
N HIS A 242 -1.35 -6.22 0.32
CA HIS A 242 -2.76 -5.87 0.32
C HIS A 242 -3.21 -5.37 1.70
N HIS A 243 -2.85 -6.11 2.76
CA HIS A 243 -3.14 -5.71 4.14
C HIS A 243 -2.55 -4.33 4.47
N LEU A 244 -1.28 -4.10 4.14
CA LEU A 244 -0.57 -2.84 4.42
C LEU A 244 -1.12 -1.65 3.63
N ARG A 245 -1.61 -1.84 2.39
CA ARG A 245 -2.26 -0.77 1.61
C ARG A 245 -3.46 -0.18 2.33
N ASN A 246 -4.18 -1.00 3.08
CA ASN A 246 -5.35 -0.57 3.84
C ASN A 246 -4.97 -0.07 5.25
N ARG A 247 -3.94 -0.65 5.86
CA ARG A 247 -3.54 -0.34 7.24
C ARG A 247 -2.70 0.93 7.34
N LEU A 248 -1.66 1.08 6.51
CA LEU A 248 -0.71 2.19 6.62
C LEU A 248 -1.35 3.58 6.44
N PRO A 249 -2.30 3.81 5.51
CA PRO A 249 -2.93 5.13 5.38
C PRO A 249 -3.75 5.58 6.59
N LYS A 250 -4.12 4.67 7.50
CA LYS A 250 -4.79 5.02 8.78
C LYS A 250 -3.84 5.67 9.76
N ASN A 251 -2.53 5.42 9.63
CA ASN A 251 -1.52 6.12 10.41
C ASN A 251 -1.39 7.57 9.93
N ARG A 252 -1.60 8.52 10.84
CA ARG A 252 -1.53 9.98 10.63
C ARG A 252 -0.19 10.44 10.05
N LEU A 253 0.93 9.88 10.50
CA LEU A 253 2.24 10.22 9.95
C LEU A 253 2.34 9.79 8.48
N VAL A 254 1.84 8.60 8.17
CA VAL A 254 1.79 8.09 6.79
C VAL A 254 0.86 8.94 5.93
N SER A 255 -0.36 9.23 6.40
CA SER A 255 -1.36 9.97 5.63
C SER A 255 -0.88 11.37 5.26
N GLU A 256 -0.23 12.09 6.20
CA GLU A 256 0.35 13.40 5.94
C GLU A 256 1.49 13.33 4.92
N ILE A 257 2.38 12.34 5.02
CA ILE A 257 3.45 12.14 4.04
C ILE A 257 2.88 11.80 2.65
N LEU A 258 1.87 10.93 2.57
CA LEU A 258 1.22 10.58 1.31
C LEU A 258 0.51 11.78 0.66
N LYS A 259 -0.16 12.62 1.46
CA LYS A 259 -0.80 13.86 0.98
C LYS A 259 0.23 14.80 0.35
N VAL A 260 1.31 15.09 1.07
CA VAL A 260 2.38 15.94 0.57
C VAL A 260 3.07 15.32 -0.65
N LEU A 261 3.24 14.00 -0.67
CA LEU A 261 3.83 13.29 -1.80
C LEU A 261 2.94 13.36 -3.04
N LYS A 262 1.62 13.29 -2.88
CA LYS A 262 0.65 13.46 -3.96
C LYS A 262 0.76 14.86 -4.58
N ASP A 263 0.89 15.89 -3.77
CA ASP A 263 1.00 17.27 -4.25
C ASP A 263 2.34 17.51 -4.98
N ASN A 264 3.45 17.06 -4.38
CA ASN A 264 4.80 17.36 -4.88
C ASN A 264 5.36 16.31 -5.86
N HIS A 265 4.68 15.17 -6.01
CA HIS A 265 5.08 13.99 -6.79
C HIS A 265 6.40 13.31 -6.38
N ARG A 266 7.28 14.00 -5.65
CA ARG A 266 8.57 13.51 -5.19
C ARG A 266 8.99 14.19 -3.89
N LEU A 267 9.54 13.41 -2.95
CA LEU A 267 10.09 13.90 -1.68
C LEU A 267 11.47 13.33 -1.42
N LYS A 268 12.41 14.17 -0.93
CA LYS A 268 13.72 13.68 -0.47
C LYS A 268 13.60 13.15 0.96
N MET A 269 14.45 12.18 1.33
CA MET A 269 14.45 11.62 2.69
C MET A 269 14.61 12.69 3.79
N VAL A 270 15.37 13.77 3.53
CA VAL A 270 15.55 14.87 4.48
C VAL A 270 14.26 15.65 4.72
N ASP A 271 13.42 15.82 3.68
CA ASP A 271 12.13 16.50 3.81
C ASP A 271 11.13 15.63 4.57
N ILE A 272 11.12 14.32 4.31
CA ILE A 272 10.32 13.34 5.06
C ILE A 272 10.73 13.36 6.54
N SER A 273 12.04 13.29 6.81
CA SER A 273 12.61 13.35 8.16
C SER A 273 12.17 14.60 8.94
N ARG A 274 12.26 15.80 8.34
CA ARG A 274 11.82 17.06 8.98
C ARG A 274 10.32 17.05 9.28
N ARG A 275 9.51 16.46 8.41
CA ARG A 275 8.06 16.36 8.60
C ARG A 275 7.70 15.38 9.71
N LEU A 276 8.35 14.22 9.77
CA LEU A 276 8.14 13.26 10.87
C LEU A 276 8.48 13.87 12.22
N GLU A 277 9.59 14.62 12.31
CA GLU A 277 9.99 15.35 13.49
C GLU A 277 8.94 16.40 13.91
N SER A 278 8.47 17.21 12.96
CA SER A 278 7.44 18.23 13.21
C SER A 278 6.09 17.63 13.64
N LEU A 279 5.75 16.44 13.14
CA LEU A 279 4.50 15.76 13.47
C LEU A 279 4.56 14.98 14.79
N SER A 280 5.77 14.81 15.36
CA SER A 280 6.01 14.02 16.57
C SER A 280 6.76 14.85 17.63
N PRO A 281 6.19 15.97 18.11
CA PRO A 281 6.89 16.92 18.98
C PRO A 281 7.33 16.35 20.33
N PHE A 282 6.72 15.26 20.77
CA PHE A 282 7.06 14.54 22.01
C PHE A 282 8.32 13.67 21.87
N ILE A 283 8.74 13.35 20.64
CA ILE A 283 9.92 12.52 20.35
C ILE A 283 11.13 13.43 20.12
N LYS A 284 12.13 13.34 21.00
CA LYS A 284 13.42 14.00 20.78
C LYS A 284 14.46 12.98 20.33
N MET A 285 14.89 13.10 19.09
CA MET A 285 15.86 12.22 18.43
C MET A 285 16.93 13.06 17.72
N THR A 286 18.07 12.43 17.42
CA THR A 286 19.09 13.06 16.58
C THR A 286 18.60 13.15 15.12
N ARG A 287 19.15 14.07 14.33
CA ARG A 287 18.87 14.16 12.89
C ARG A 287 19.12 12.85 12.15
N LEU A 288 20.15 12.10 12.57
CA LEU A 288 20.46 10.79 11.98
C LEU A 288 19.38 9.74 12.31
N ALA A 289 18.84 9.74 13.53
CA ALA A 289 17.73 8.87 13.91
C ALA A 289 16.44 9.21 13.14
N TRP A 290 16.11 10.50 12.97
CA TRP A 290 14.97 10.89 12.13
C TRP A 290 15.13 10.46 10.67
N LEU A 291 16.35 10.57 10.11
CA LEU A 291 16.65 10.05 8.77
C LEU A 291 16.52 8.53 8.68
N LYS A 292 16.83 7.79 9.77
CA LYS A 292 16.60 6.34 9.84
C LYS A 292 15.11 6.04 9.74
N HIS A 293 14.26 6.69 10.54
CA HIS A 293 12.80 6.50 10.48
C HIS A 293 12.20 6.91 9.14
N ALA A 294 12.70 7.98 8.52
CA ALA A 294 12.27 8.37 7.18
C ALA A 294 12.56 7.28 6.13
N ARG A 295 13.70 6.60 6.23
CA ARG A 295 14.04 5.46 5.35
C ARG A 295 13.17 4.25 5.62
N ILE A 296 12.98 3.88 6.89
CA ILE A 296 12.10 2.76 7.29
C ILE A 296 10.69 3.00 6.75
N LEU A 297 10.12 4.19 6.99
CA LEU A 297 8.81 4.56 6.45
C LEU A 297 8.79 4.46 4.92
N ALA A 298 9.80 4.99 4.23
CA ALA A 298 9.87 4.91 2.78
C ALA A 298 9.92 3.46 2.27
N GLU A 299 10.61 2.55 2.96
CA GLU A 299 10.61 1.11 2.65
C GLU A 299 9.24 0.49 2.85
N TRP A 300 8.49 0.86 3.90
CA TRP A 300 7.12 0.39 4.12
C TRP A 300 6.15 0.88 3.04
N LEU A 301 6.24 2.15 2.65
CA LEU A 301 5.42 2.70 1.56
C LEU A 301 5.78 2.08 0.21
N ASP A 302 7.06 1.76 0.01
CA ASP A 302 7.52 1.02 -1.17
C ASP A 302 6.99 -0.42 -1.17
N ALA A 303 7.11 -1.14 -0.06
CA ALA A 303 6.67 -2.53 0.03
C ALA A 303 5.16 -2.70 -0.18
N SER A 304 4.37 -1.73 0.29
CA SER A 304 2.91 -1.69 0.16
C SER A 304 2.41 -1.14 -1.18
N ASP A 305 3.29 -0.66 -2.07
CA ASP A 305 2.90 0.08 -3.28
C ASP A 305 1.97 1.27 -2.96
N LEU A 306 2.30 2.03 -1.91
CA LEU A 306 1.70 3.35 -1.64
C LEU A 306 2.61 4.48 -2.17
N ALA A 307 3.89 4.17 -2.41
CA ALA A 307 4.87 5.04 -3.03
C ALA A 307 6.02 4.21 -3.61
N LEU A 308 6.99 4.86 -4.26
CA LEU A 308 8.20 4.20 -4.77
C LEU A 308 9.45 4.79 -4.16
N LEU A 309 10.28 3.94 -3.58
CA LEU A 309 11.58 4.32 -3.06
C LEU A 309 12.65 4.22 -4.16
N ASN A 310 13.10 5.37 -4.65
CA ASN A 310 14.33 5.45 -5.43
C ASN A 310 15.53 5.44 -4.47
N LYS A 311 16.15 4.26 -4.31
CA LYS A 311 17.30 4.04 -3.43
C LYS A 311 18.54 4.83 -3.85
N LYS A 312 18.74 5.08 -5.15
CA LYS A 312 19.91 5.83 -5.66
C LYS A 312 19.84 7.30 -5.26
N ASP A 313 18.68 7.92 -5.49
CA ASP A 313 18.50 9.35 -5.24
C ASP A 313 18.02 9.64 -3.82
N LYS A 314 17.74 8.60 -3.01
CA LYS A 314 17.15 8.70 -1.67
C LYS A 314 15.89 9.57 -1.72
N THR A 315 15.01 9.27 -2.68
CA THR A 315 13.72 9.97 -2.84
C THR A 315 12.57 9.01 -2.89
N LEU A 316 11.46 9.42 -2.29
CA LEU A 316 10.16 8.79 -2.44
C LEU A 316 9.43 9.45 -3.62
N ILE A 317 8.83 8.64 -4.49
CA ILE A 317 8.10 9.09 -5.68
C ILE A 317 6.64 8.65 -5.52
N TYR A 318 5.72 9.53 -5.90
CA TYR A 318 4.29 9.25 -5.89
C TYR A 318 3.96 8.06 -6.79
N PHE A 319 3.04 7.22 -6.32
CA PHE A 319 2.52 6.05 -7.03
C PHE A 319 1.00 6.13 -6.98
N ASP A 320 0.34 6.15 -8.13
CA ASP A 320 -1.11 6.12 -8.21
C ASP A 320 -1.60 4.68 -8.44
N PRO A 321 -2.12 3.97 -7.43
CA PRO A 321 -2.58 2.59 -7.61
C PRO A 321 -3.72 2.45 -8.64
N ALA A 322 -4.42 3.53 -8.98
CA ALA A 322 -5.49 3.50 -9.97
C ALA A 322 -4.99 3.56 -11.41
N THR A 323 -3.74 3.98 -11.66
CA THR A 323 -3.19 4.12 -13.02
C THR A 323 -1.80 3.51 -13.19
N ASP A 324 -1.04 3.36 -12.13
CA ASP A 324 0.35 2.97 -12.18
C ASP A 324 0.51 1.50 -11.81
N ILE A 325 1.23 0.77 -12.65
CA ILE A 325 1.65 -0.61 -12.42
C ILE A 325 3.12 -0.59 -12.09
N ARG A 326 3.49 -1.23 -10.99
CA ARG A 326 4.89 -1.38 -10.60
C ARG A 326 5.44 -2.68 -11.12
N GLU A 327 6.40 -2.59 -12.03
CA GLU A 327 7.10 -3.75 -12.56
C GLU A 327 8.46 -3.90 -11.88
N ARG A 328 8.63 -4.97 -11.09
CA ARG A 328 9.86 -5.23 -10.31
C ARG A 328 10.82 -6.18 -11.03
N ASP A 329 10.31 -7.00 -11.95
CA ASP A 329 11.05 -8.13 -12.53
C ASP A 329 11.57 -7.81 -13.94
N LEU A 330 11.08 -6.75 -14.57
CA LEU A 330 11.52 -6.29 -15.89
C LEU A 330 12.23 -4.93 -15.81
N PHE A 331 13.52 -4.92 -16.15
CA PHE A 331 14.19 -3.67 -16.49
C PHE A 331 13.61 -3.15 -17.82
N LEU A 332 12.88 -2.03 -17.77
CA LEU A 332 12.31 -1.38 -18.93
C LEU A 332 13.37 -0.46 -19.56
N PRO A 333 14.06 -0.88 -20.64
CA PRO A 333 15.08 -0.03 -21.25
C PRO A 333 14.47 1.24 -21.84
N THR A 334 15.22 2.34 -21.77
CA THR A 334 14.89 3.56 -22.51
C THR A 334 14.79 3.23 -23.99
N ARG A 335 13.72 3.74 -24.62
CA ARG A 335 13.47 3.49 -26.03
C ARG A 335 14.62 3.99 -26.89
N ARG A 336 15.10 3.14 -27.82
CA ARG A 336 15.99 3.51 -28.92
C ARG A 336 15.31 3.13 -30.25
N GLY A 337 15.08 4.10 -31.14
CA GLY A 337 14.61 3.86 -32.53
C GLY A 337 13.19 4.36 -32.87
N GLY A 338 12.88 4.33 -34.17
CA GLY A 338 11.69 4.92 -34.80
C GLY A 338 10.34 4.26 -34.48
N LYS A 339 9.24 4.93 -34.87
CA LYS A 339 7.84 4.55 -34.62
C LYS A 339 7.26 3.59 -35.67
N THR A 340 8.04 2.57 -36.04
CA THR A 340 7.59 1.55 -36.98
C THR A 340 7.12 0.30 -36.21
N PRO A 341 5.89 -0.17 -36.41
CA PRO A 341 5.38 -1.42 -35.83
C PRO A 341 6.33 -2.61 -35.99
N ARG A 342 6.64 -3.30 -34.89
CA ARG A 342 7.57 -4.46 -34.86
C ARG A 342 6.94 -5.76 -34.35
N ILE A 343 5.63 -5.75 -34.10
CA ILE A 343 4.91 -6.88 -33.54
C ILE A 343 3.47 -6.91 -34.05
N GLN A 344 2.93 -8.11 -34.22
CA GLN A 344 1.55 -8.35 -34.65
C GLN A 344 0.52 -7.88 -33.60
N TYR A 345 -0.75 -7.80 -34.00
CA TYR A 345 -1.84 -7.27 -33.19
C TYR A 345 -2.10 -8.09 -31.91
N ALA A 346 -2.22 -9.41 -32.03
CA ALA A 346 -2.69 -10.26 -30.93
C ALA A 346 -1.85 -10.15 -29.63
N PRO A 347 -0.49 -10.17 -29.65
CA PRO A 347 0.30 -9.90 -28.45
C PRO A 347 0.04 -8.54 -27.81
N VAL A 348 -0.24 -7.51 -28.63
CA VAL A 348 -0.50 -6.15 -28.16
C VAL A 348 -1.84 -6.08 -27.43
N GLU A 349 -2.88 -6.69 -28.01
CA GLU A 349 -4.20 -6.79 -27.38
C GLU A 349 -4.12 -7.54 -26.04
N ILE A 350 -3.50 -8.73 -26.03
CA ILE A 350 -3.44 -9.58 -24.84
C ILE A 350 -2.73 -8.87 -23.68
N ILE A 351 -1.61 -8.20 -23.94
CA ILE A 351 -0.87 -7.49 -22.89
C ILE A 351 -1.60 -6.21 -22.45
N ALA A 352 -2.29 -5.49 -23.35
CA ALA A 352 -3.13 -4.36 -22.95
C ALA A 352 -4.20 -4.79 -21.94
N ILE A 353 -4.88 -5.91 -22.20
CA ILE A 353 -5.87 -6.51 -21.30
C ILE A 353 -5.22 -6.87 -19.96
N ARG A 354 -4.09 -7.57 -19.98
CA ARG A 354 -3.38 -7.98 -18.76
C ARG A 354 -2.90 -6.79 -17.92
N LEU A 355 -2.48 -5.69 -18.55
CA LEU A 355 -2.12 -4.46 -17.84
C LEU A 355 -3.33 -3.83 -17.13
N VAL A 356 -4.48 -3.73 -17.81
CA VAL A 356 -5.68 -3.16 -17.18
C VAL A 356 -6.22 -4.07 -16.08
N HIS A 357 -6.22 -5.39 -16.28
CA HIS A 357 -6.60 -6.35 -15.23
C HIS A 357 -5.67 -6.27 -14.02
N ALA A 358 -4.35 -6.10 -14.23
CA ALA A 358 -3.40 -5.92 -13.12
C ALA A 358 -3.74 -4.71 -12.24
N LEU A 359 -4.32 -3.63 -12.80
CA LEU A 359 -4.80 -2.49 -11.99
C LEU A 359 -6.03 -2.82 -11.14
N GLN A 360 -6.85 -3.78 -11.57
CA GLN A 360 -8.06 -4.21 -10.87
C GLN A 360 -7.77 -5.29 -9.82
N GLU A 361 -6.67 -6.02 -9.98
CA GLU A 361 -6.27 -7.15 -9.13
C GLU A 361 -5.12 -6.76 -8.16
N ASP A 362 -4.04 -7.54 -8.10
CA ASP A 362 -2.95 -7.42 -7.13
C ASP A 362 -1.82 -6.46 -7.55
N GLY A 363 -1.97 -5.79 -8.69
CA GLY A 363 -0.94 -4.91 -9.27
C GLY A 363 0.16 -5.65 -10.03
N ARG A 364 0.11 -6.98 -10.18
CA ARG A 364 1.08 -7.76 -10.96
C ARG A 364 0.56 -8.07 -12.34
N VAL A 365 1.40 -7.89 -13.35
CA VAL A 365 1.07 -8.27 -14.71
C VAL A 365 1.43 -9.73 -14.92
N ASN A 366 0.47 -10.53 -15.36
CA ASN A 366 0.75 -11.90 -15.74
C ASN A 366 1.52 -11.93 -17.07
N TRP A 367 2.81 -12.24 -17.03
CA TRP A 367 3.66 -12.34 -18.23
C TRP A 367 3.74 -13.74 -18.85
N THR A 368 3.07 -14.75 -18.27
CA THR A 368 3.16 -16.15 -18.75
C THR A 368 2.81 -16.28 -20.23
N GLY A 369 3.57 -17.11 -20.94
CA GLY A 369 3.42 -17.34 -22.38
C GLY A 369 4.13 -16.32 -23.28
N PHE A 370 4.78 -15.29 -22.73
CA PHE A 370 5.53 -14.31 -23.54
C PHE A 370 7.03 -14.31 -23.23
N HIS A 371 7.85 -14.38 -24.27
CA HIS A 371 9.29 -14.11 -24.14
C HIS A 371 9.55 -12.64 -23.85
N LYS A 372 10.63 -12.36 -23.10
CA LYS A 372 11.04 -11.00 -22.69
C LYS A 372 11.12 -10.00 -23.85
N ASN A 373 11.66 -10.40 -24.99
CA ASN A 373 11.74 -9.56 -26.19
C ASN A 373 10.35 -9.20 -26.75
N THR A 374 9.41 -10.14 -26.73
CA THR A 374 8.02 -9.91 -27.13
C THR A 374 7.36 -8.88 -26.21
N ILE A 375 7.51 -9.04 -24.88
CA ILE A 375 7.00 -8.09 -23.89
C ILE A 375 7.53 -6.68 -24.17
N PHE A 376 8.83 -6.51 -24.39
CA PHE A 376 9.41 -5.20 -24.67
C PHE A 376 8.90 -4.56 -25.98
N ARG A 377 8.72 -5.35 -27.04
CA ARG A 377 8.15 -4.87 -28.31
C ARG A 377 6.70 -4.46 -28.14
N VAL A 378 5.91 -5.23 -27.39
CA VAL A 378 4.52 -4.88 -27.09
C VAL A 378 4.44 -3.63 -26.24
N LEU A 379 5.21 -3.50 -25.15
CA LEU A 379 5.20 -2.31 -24.31
C LEU A 379 5.62 -1.06 -25.09
N ALA A 380 6.61 -1.15 -25.97
CA ALA A 380 6.96 -0.04 -26.87
C ALA A 380 5.82 0.32 -27.82
N THR A 381 5.12 -0.69 -28.34
CA THR A 381 3.96 -0.50 -29.23
C THR A 381 2.78 0.12 -28.49
N LEU A 382 2.46 -0.33 -27.28
CA LEU A 382 1.39 0.25 -26.45
C LEU A 382 1.68 1.72 -26.10
N GLU A 383 2.95 2.06 -25.86
CA GLU A 383 3.35 3.46 -25.67
C GLU A 383 3.18 4.28 -26.96
N ASP A 384 3.57 3.74 -28.11
CA ASP A 384 3.36 4.37 -29.43
C ASP A 384 1.89 4.65 -29.75
N LEU A 385 1.01 3.73 -29.35
CA LEU A 385 -0.44 3.82 -29.56
C LEU A 385 -1.14 4.69 -28.50
N GLY A 386 -0.40 5.24 -27.53
CA GLY A 386 -0.97 6.08 -26.47
C GLY A 386 -1.81 5.31 -25.45
N PHE A 387 -1.56 4.01 -25.29
CA PHE A 387 -2.20 3.17 -24.27
C PHE A 387 -1.49 3.23 -22.93
N ILE A 388 -0.16 3.42 -22.92
CA ILE A 388 0.64 3.51 -21.70
C ILE A 388 1.70 4.60 -21.78
N LEU A 389 2.26 4.99 -20.64
CA LEU A 389 3.52 5.72 -20.52
C LEU A 389 4.51 4.88 -19.71
N ARG A 390 5.71 4.66 -20.24
CA ARG A 390 6.75 3.92 -19.51
C ARG A 390 7.61 4.91 -18.73
N LYS A 391 7.61 4.77 -17.40
CA LYS A 391 8.43 5.55 -16.47
C LYS A 391 9.17 4.58 -15.55
N ALA A 392 10.21 3.90 -16.03
CA ALA A 392 10.90 2.85 -15.28
C ALA A 392 11.15 3.25 -13.79
N PRO A 393 10.68 2.45 -12.80
CA PRO A 393 10.14 1.08 -12.88
C PRO A 393 8.60 0.97 -13.06
N LEU A 394 7.92 2.04 -13.46
CA LEU A 394 6.47 2.11 -13.63
C LEU A 394 6.02 1.98 -15.07
N ILE A 395 4.83 1.43 -15.21
CA ILE A 395 3.99 1.52 -16.40
C ILE A 395 2.72 2.25 -15.99
N LYS A 396 2.52 3.47 -16.49
CA LYS A 396 1.27 4.20 -16.28
C LYS A 396 0.29 3.83 -17.40
N VAL A 397 -0.83 3.24 -17.02
CA VAL A 397 -1.94 2.92 -17.93
C VAL A 397 -2.76 4.18 -18.17
N LEU A 398 -2.95 4.52 -19.45
CA LEU A 398 -3.73 5.70 -19.86
C LEU A 398 -5.22 5.37 -20.00
N PRO A 399 -6.12 6.38 -19.94
CA PRO A 399 -7.57 6.16 -20.09
C PRO A 399 -7.94 5.37 -21.35
N ARG A 400 -7.19 5.57 -22.44
CA ARG A 400 -7.36 4.85 -23.71
C ARG A 400 -7.24 3.34 -23.55
N ALA A 401 -6.31 2.86 -22.72
CA ALA A 401 -6.13 1.43 -22.47
C ALA A 401 -7.29 0.85 -21.66
N LYS A 402 -7.80 1.60 -20.67
CA LYS A 402 -9.00 1.20 -19.92
C LYS A 402 -10.20 1.07 -20.86
N ALA A 403 -10.46 2.10 -21.67
CA ALA A 403 -11.54 2.09 -22.66
C ALA A 403 -11.42 0.94 -23.66
N PHE A 404 -10.19 0.59 -24.07
CA PHE A 404 -9.90 -0.54 -24.96
C PHE A 404 -10.29 -1.88 -24.33
N VAL A 405 -10.07 -2.06 -23.03
CA VAL A 405 -10.39 -3.31 -22.35
C VAL A 405 -11.88 -3.41 -21.99
N GLU A 406 -12.46 -2.31 -21.50
CA GLU A 406 -13.86 -2.20 -21.07
C GLU A 406 -14.86 -2.29 -22.23
N ASN A 407 -14.45 -1.94 -23.46
CA ASN A 407 -15.32 -1.96 -24.64
C ASN A 407 -14.77 -2.90 -25.74
N PRO A 408 -14.93 -4.24 -25.62
CA PRO A 408 -14.39 -5.20 -26.58
C PRO A 408 -14.78 -4.92 -28.04
N ASN A 409 -16.03 -4.52 -28.28
CA ASN A 409 -16.52 -4.21 -29.63
C ASN A 409 -15.85 -2.96 -30.24
N ASN A 410 -15.32 -2.07 -29.41
CA ASN A 410 -14.67 -0.84 -29.85
C ASN A 410 -13.13 -0.99 -29.96
N ARG A 411 -12.57 -2.16 -29.63
CA ARG A 411 -11.12 -2.41 -29.72
C ARG A 411 -10.53 -2.15 -31.10
N PRO A 412 -11.14 -2.62 -32.22
CA PRO A 412 -10.61 -2.35 -33.55
C PRO A 412 -10.46 -0.85 -33.82
N PHE A 413 -11.45 -0.05 -33.43
CA PHE A 413 -11.47 1.39 -33.63
C PHE A 413 -10.46 2.11 -32.73
N LEU A 414 -10.42 1.79 -31.43
CA LEU A 414 -9.45 2.36 -30.49
C LEU A 414 -8.01 1.97 -30.83
N PHE A 415 -7.77 0.80 -31.42
CA PHE A 415 -6.44 0.48 -31.94
C PHE A 415 -6.14 1.28 -33.22
N ALA A 416 -7.10 1.35 -34.15
CA ALA A 416 -6.98 2.05 -35.42
C ALA A 416 -6.60 3.52 -35.24
N GLU A 417 -7.32 4.25 -34.38
CA GLU A 417 -7.09 5.68 -34.17
C GLU A 417 -5.67 5.95 -33.63
N GLY A 418 -5.13 5.09 -32.76
CA GLY A 418 -3.75 5.20 -32.27
C GLY A 418 -2.74 4.82 -33.36
N ALA A 419 -3.00 3.75 -34.10
CA ALA A 419 -2.12 3.28 -35.17
C ALA A 419 -2.01 4.30 -36.31
N LEU A 420 -3.09 5.00 -36.65
CA LEU A 420 -3.12 6.03 -37.69
C LEU A 420 -2.29 7.28 -37.33
N GLN A 421 -1.98 7.51 -36.05
CA GLN A 421 -1.03 8.56 -35.63
C GLN A 421 0.43 8.20 -35.98
N LEU A 422 0.70 6.94 -36.30
CA LEU A 422 2.02 6.51 -36.76
C LEU A 422 2.13 6.78 -38.26
N ALA A 423 3.07 7.65 -38.64
CA ALA A 423 3.30 8.00 -40.04
C ALA A 423 3.50 6.75 -40.93
N SER A 424 4.25 5.77 -40.43
CA SER A 424 4.50 4.51 -41.12
C SER A 424 3.22 3.72 -41.44
N PHE A 425 2.30 3.60 -40.47
CA PHE A 425 1.05 2.89 -40.66
C PHE A 425 0.05 3.67 -41.53
N SER A 426 -0.04 4.99 -41.35
CA SER A 426 -0.89 5.85 -42.18
C SER A 426 -0.50 5.79 -43.67
N VAL A 427 0.81 5.84 -43.97
CA VAL A 427 1.33 5.65 -45.33
C VAL A 427 1.01 4.25 -45.85
N PHE A 428 1.18 3.22 -45.04
CA PHE A 428 0.87 1.85 -45.44
C PHE A 428 -0.62 1.65 -45.79
N VAL A 429 -1.55 2.22 -45.02
CA VAL A 429 -2.99 2.16 -45.34
C VAL A 429 -3.29 2.84 -46.69
N LYS A 430 -2.59 3.93 -47.03
CA LYS A 430 -2.72 4.56 -48.37
C LYS A 430 -2.22 3.65 -49.49
N ILE A 431 -1.13 2.91 -49.27
CA ILE A 431 -0.62 1.90 -50.22
C ILE A 431 -1.63 0.77 -50.41
N LEU A 432 -2.25 0.28 -49.33
CA LEU A 432 -3.28 -0.75 -49.45
C LEU A 432 -4.50 -0.25 -50.26
N LYS A 433 -4.90 1.01 -50.07
CA LYS A 433 -6.01 1.61 -50.84
C LYS A 433 -5.68 1.74 -52.33
N SER A 434 -4.48 2.15 -52.70
CA SER A 434 -4.08 2.24 -54.13
C SER A 434 -4.03 0.88 -54.82
N LYS A 435 -3.81 -0.20 -54.07
CA LYS A 435 -3.70 -1.58 -54.57
C LYS A 435 -4.91 -2.47 -54.25
N GLN A 436 -6.03 -1.91 -53.80
CA GLN A 436 -7.17 -2.68 -53.28
C GLN A 436 -7.80 -3.64 -54.30
N THR A 437 -7.64 -3.39 -55.60
CA THR A 437 -8.15 -4.21 -56.71
C THR A 437 -7.14 -5.13 -57.35
N LYS A 438 -5.83 -4.83 -57.27
CA LYS A 438 -4.73 -5.58 -57.90
C LYS A 438 -3.91 -6.43 -56.92
N GLY A 439 -4.06 -6.18 -55.62
CA GLY A 439 -3.25 -6.82 -54.59
C GLY A 439 -1.78 -6.42 -54.67
N GLY A 440 -0.94 -7.16 -53.97
CA GLY A 440 0.51 -7.04 -54.00
C GLY A 440 1.15 -8.09 -53.10
N THR A 441 2.37 -8.52 -53.43
CA THR A 441 3.13 -9.40 -52.53
C THR A 441 3.60 -8.61 -51.30
N LEU A 442 3.89 -9.31 -50.18
CA LEU A 442 4.37 -8.64 -48.97
C LEU A 442 5.66 -7.85 -49.21
N LEU A 443 6.55 -8.38 -50.06
CA LEU A 443 7.79 -7.70 -50.43
C LEU A 443 7.53 -6.43 -51.25
N GLU A 444 6.62 -6.47 -52.23
CA GLU A 444 6.23 -5.29 -53.02
C GLU A 444 5.64 -4.18 -52.13
N LEU A 445 4.73 -4.55 -51.22
CA LEU A 445 4.12 -3.61 -50.28
C LEU A 445 5.17 -3.03 -49.33
N GLY A 446 6.12 -3.85 -48.88
CA GLY A 446 7.22 -3.45 -48.01
C GLY A 446 8.21 -2.49 -48.69
N ARG A 447 8.59 -2.76 -49.94
CA ARG A 447 9.49 -1.88 -50.72
C ARG A 447 8.85 -0.53 -51.02
N GLU A 448 7.58 -0.50 -51.44
CA GLU A 448 6.87 0.76 -51.68
C GLU A 448 6.74 1.59 -50.39
N LEU A 449 6.51 0.94 -49.24
CA LEU A 449 6.51 1.61 -47.95
C LEU A 449 7.89 2.16 -47.60
N GLN A 450 8.94 1.36 -47.77
CA GLN A 450 10.32 1.73 -47.52
C GLN A 450 10.73 2.97 -48.34
N GLU A 451 10.40 3.00 -49.63
CA GLU A 451 10.64 4.14 -50.52
C GLU A 451 9.91 5.40 -50.06
N LYS A 452 8.62 5.29 -49.70
CA LYS A 452 7.82 6.44 -49.25
C LYS A 452 8.25 6.99 -47.89
N LEU A 453 8.88 6.17 -47.05
CA LEU A 453 9.39 6.59 -45.74
C LEU A 453 10.86 7.03 -45.78
N GLY A 454 11.58 6.83 -46.90
CA GLY A 454 13.01 7.15 -47.01
C GLY A 454 13.89 6.26 -46.15
N GLU A 455 13.50 5.01 -45.94
CA GLU A 455 14.16 4.07 -45.02
C GLU A 455 15.08 3.07 -45.75
N ASN A 456 16.15 2.62 -45.09
CA ASN A 456 17.13 1.67 -45.68
C ASN A 456 17.02 0.27 -45.06
N TRP A 457 15.85 -0.34 -45.19
CA TRP A 457 15.58 -1.70 -44.70
C TRP A 457 16.08 -2.77 -45.67
N LYS A 458 16.49 -3.92 -45.12
CA LYS A 458 16.74 -5.14 -45.90
C LYS A 458 15.40 -5.71 -46.39
N GLU A 459 15.41 -6.45 -47.50
CA GLU A 459 14.18 -7.05 -48.08
C GLU A 459 13.37 -7.86 -47.06
N SER A 460 14.04 -8.72 -46.28
CA SER A 460 13.39 -9.52 -45.23
C SER A 460 12.76 -8.67 -44.14
N THR A 461 13.30 -7.49 -43.86
CA THR A 461 12.75 -6.53 -42.90
C THR A 461 11.53 -5.82 -43.47
N SER A 462 11.59 -5.38 -44.73
CA SER A 462 10.47 -4.77 -45.45
C SER A 462 9.27 -5.72 -45.57
N GLU A 463 9.52 -7.00 -45.89
CA GLU A 463 8.47 -8.02 -45.93
C GLU A 463 7.85 -8.26 -44.53
N THR A 464 8.68 -8.33 -43.49
CA THR A 464 8.21 -8.51 -42.11
C THR A 464 7.35 -7.34 -41.63
N ILE A 465 7.76 -6.10 -41.93
CA ILE A 465 7.01 -4.90 -41.58
C ILE A 465 5.67 -4.87 -42.32
N ALA A 466 5.65 -5.15 -43.63
CA ALA A 466 4.42 -5.23 -44.41
C ALA A 466 3.46 -6.29 -43.85
N LYS A 467 3.98 -7.46 -43.46
CA LYS A 467 3.21 -8.52 -42.80
C LYS A 467 2.55 -8.04 -41.51
N ILE A 468 3.31 -7.33 -40.66
CA ILE A 468 2.82 -6.79 -39.39
C ILE A 468 1.76 -5.70 -39.60
N MET A 469 2.02 -4.75 -40.51
CA MET A 469 1.08 -3.67 -40.76
C MET A 469 -0.20 -4.17 -41.45
N LEU A 470 -0.10 -5.18 -42.32
CA LEU A 470 -1.28 -5.81 -42.91
C LEU A 470 -2.10 -6.56 -41.85
N ASP A 471 -1.44 -7.23 -40.90
CA ASP A 471 -2.08 -7.86 -39.75
C ASP A 471 -2.86 -6.83 -38.91
N TRP A 472 -2.25 -5.68 -38.62
CA TRP A 472 -2.92 -4.58 -37.92
C TRP A 472 -4.11 -4.02 -38.72
N ALA A 473 -3.93 -3.77 -40.01
CA ALA A 473 -4.99 -3.24 -40.88
C ALA A 473 -6.21 -4.17 -40.95
N ARG A 474 -5.99 -5.49 -40.90
CA ARG A 474 -7.07 -6.48 -40.85
C ARG A 474 -7.83 -6.44 -39.53
N HIS A 475 -7.12 -6.45 -38.40
CA HIS A 475 -7.74 -6.40 -37.07
C HIS A 475 -8.42 -5.06 -36.75
N THR A 476 -8.07 -4.00 -37.49
CA THR A 476 -8.65 -2.65 -37.34
C THR A 476 -9.72 -2.33 -38.38
N ASN A 477 -10.10 -3.28 -39.25
CA ASN A 477 -11.02 -3.08 -40.37
C ASN A 477 -10.59 -1.98 -41.36
N LEU A 478 -9.28 -1.67 -41.44
CA LEU A 478 -8.71 -0.69 -42.37
C LEU A 478 -8.15 -1.34 -43.65
N ALA A 479 -8.05 -2.67 -43.71
CA ALA A 479 -7.59 -3.38 -44.90
C ALA A 479 -8.68 -3.41 -45.99
N PRO A 480 -8.48 -2.74 -47.14
CA PRO A 480 -9.50 -2.64 -48.19
C PRO A 480 -9.46 -3.83 -49.17
N GLY A 481 -10.59 -4.08 -49.84
CA GLY A 481 -10.69 -4.97 -51.00
C GLY A 481 -10.08 -6.36 -50.77
N VAL A 482 -9.14 -6.74 -51.64
CA VAL A 482 -8.49 -8.06 -51.60
C VAL A 482 -7.66 -8.32 -50.34
N PHE A 483 -7.32 -7.28 -49.58
CA PHE A 483 -6.55 -7.39 -48.35
C PHE A 483 -7.40 -7.72 -47.12
N ALA A 484 -8.73 -7.54 -47.19
CA ALA A 484 -9.66 -7.69 -46.06
C ALA A 484 -9.77 -9.12 -45.53
N LYS A 485 -9.66 -10.14 -46.40
CA LYS A 485 -9.79 -11.56 -45.99
C LYS A 485 -8.41 -12.18 -45.69
N ILE A 486 -8.33 -12.94 -44.60
CA ILE A 486 -7.18 -13.80 -44.30
C ILE A 486 -7.22 -15.00 -45.26
N ARG A 487 -6.39 -15.00 -46.31
CA ARG A 487 -6.12 -16.23 -47.08
C ARG A 487 -5.06 -17.05 -46.36
N LYS A 488 -5.35 -18.30 -46.02
CA LYS A 488 -4.34 -19.28 -45.60
C LYS A 488 -3.64 -19.78 -46.88
N GLY A 489 -2.35 -19.47 -47.03
CA GLY A 489 -1.50 -19.91 -48.15
C GLY A 489 -0.60 -18.78 -48.71
N PRO A 490 0.54 -19.11 -49.34
CA PRO A 490 1.43 -18.11 -49.92
C PRO A 490 0.73 -17.30 -51.02
N ILE A 491 0.94 -15.98 -51.04
CA ILE A 491 0.48 -15.08 -52.10
C ILE A 491 1.36 -15.34 -53.33
N LYS A 492 1.14 -16.45 -54.04
CA LYS A 492 1.74 -16.72 -55.36
C LYS A 492 0.71 -16.41 -56.44
N GLY A 493 1.05 -15.45 -57.30
CA GLY A 493 0.53 -15.33 -58.65
C GLY A 493 -0.95 -14.97 -58.76
N TRP A 494 -1.24 -13.68 -58.88
CA TRP A 494 -2.40 -13.27 -59.66
C TRP A 494 -2.12 -13.61 -61.12
N LYS A 495 -2.42 -14.83 -61.55
CA LYS A 495 -2.47 -15.12 -62.99
C LYS A 495 -3.59 -14.28 -63.58
N LYS A 496 -3.25 -13.55 -64.65
CA LYS A 496 -4.19 -12.82 -65.50
C LYS A 496 -5.37 -13.73 -65.82
N LYS A 497 -6.57 -13.17 -65.64
CA LYS A 497 -7.81 -13.76 -66.10
C LYS A 497 -7.83 -13.55 -67.62
N GLU A 498 -7.51 -14.59 -68.36
CA GLU A 498 -7.84 -14.72 -69.78
C GLU A 498 -8.20 -16.19 -70.00
N ASP A 499 -9.23 -16.36 -70.82
CA ASP A 499 -9.90 -17.58 -71.26
C ASP A 499 -10.83 -18.27 -70.26
N SER A 500 -12.02 -17.64 -70.20
CA SER A 500 -13.28 -18.36 -70.29
C SER A 500 -13.20 -19.51 -71.30
N GLN A 501 -13.42 -20.74 -70.84
CA GLN A 501 -14.35 -21.65 -71.52
C GLN A 501 -14.91 -22.66 -70.51
N LEU A 502 -16.21 -22.85 -70.63
CA LEU A 502 -17.04 -23.76 -69.85
C LEU A 502 -16.58 -25.22 -70.00
N SER A 503 -16.73 -25.98 -68.92
CA SER A 503 -17.35 -27.32 -69.02
C SER A 503 -17.97 -27.65 -67.68
N LEU A 504 -19.31 -27.75 -67.69
CA LEU A 504 -20.11 -28.42 -66.69
C LEU A 504 -19.62 -29.86 -66.53
N PHE A 505 -19.27 -30.26 -65.31
CA PHE A 505 -19.72 -31.48 -64.61
C PHE A 505 -19.29 -31.38 -63.15
#